data_AF-A0A1H0Z182-F1
#
_entry.id   AF-A0A1H0Z182-F1
#
_cell.length_a   1.000
_cell.length_b   1.000
_cell.length_c   1.000
_cell.angle_alpha   90.00
_cell.angle_beta   90.00
_cell.angle_gamma   90.00
#
_symmetry.space_group_name_H-M   'P 1'
#
loop_
_entity.id
_entity.type
_entity.pdbx_description
1 polymer ?
#
loop_
_entity_poly.entity_id
_entity_poly.type
_entity_poly.pdbx_seq_one_letter_code
_entity_poly.pdbx_strand_id
1 'polypeptide(L)'
;MTADGQPVADPRWSELCEDATGIADRYRENGWDVVVLDPVAVTPHDGDDRSGLEVQVSDEEYDLVETLVDDGSASFGDAEVYYRPADEGDDPDALEDRRFAIVVERDAENEIAVCLPLTYSIADARETLEDALVDEELLIHVHAGADDRWVTFSHDDPSLFLEEADVRRW
;
A
#
# COMPACT_ATOMS: atom_id res chain seq x y z
N MET A 1 11.11 -21.89 -11.56
CA MET A 1 10.24 -20.78 -11.16
C MET A 1 11.07 -19.89 -10.27
N THR A 2 11.72 -18.91 -10.88
CA THR A 2 12.56 -17.94 -10.21
C THR A 2 11.66 -17.10 -9.31
N ALA A 3 11.98 -17.08 -8.02
CA ALA A 3 11.50 -16.07 -7.09
C ALA A 3 11.77 -14.71 -7.74
N ASP A 4 10.70 -14.02 -8.11
CA ASP A 4 10.74 -12.63 -8.54
C ASP A 4 11.43 -11.87 -7.40
N GLY A 5 12.49 -11.14 -7.73
CA GLY A 5 13.29 -10.43 -6.73
C GLY A 5 12.35 -9.56 -5.90
N GLN A 6 12.39 -9.74 -4.58
CA GLN A 6 11.56 -9.00 -3.64
C GLN A 6 11.60 -7.51 -4.02
N PRO A 7 10.48 -6.89 -4.41
CA PRO A 7 10.48 -5.57 -5.05
C PRO A 7 11.03 -4.45 -4.14
N VAL A 8 11.13 -4.73 -2.85
CA VAL A 8 11.78 -3.91 -1.82
C VAL A 8 13.30 -3.77 -1.97
N ALA A 9 13.95 -4.56 -2.84
CA ALA A 9 15.40 -4.49 -3.09
C ALA A 9 15.80 -3.43 -4.13
N ASP A 10 14.83 -2.78 -4.76
CA ASP A 10 15.07 -1.75 -5.78
C ASP A 10 15.55 -0.42 -5.13
N PRO A 11 16.51 0.32 -5.70
CA PRO A 11 16.88 1.64 -5.19
C PRO A 11 15.68 2.58 -5.10
N ARG A 12 14.70 2.45 -6.00
CA ARG A 12 13.47 3.26 -5.96
C ARG A 12 12.60 2.95 -4.74
N TRP A 13 12.66 1.73 -4.20
CA TRP A 13 12.01 1.41 -2.93
C TRP A 13 12.62 2.23 -1.79
N SER A 14 13.95 2.31 -1.76
CA SER A 14 14.67 3.06 -0.71
C SER A 14 14.23 4.52 -0.69
N GLU A 15 14.19 5.19 -1.85
CA GLU A 15 13.76 6.59 -1.88
C GLU A 15 12.24 6.76 -1.72
N LEU A 16 11.42 5.72 -1.99
CA LEU A 16 9.99 5.71 -1.63
C LEU A 16 9.82 5.70 -0.11
N CYS A 17 10.59 4.86 0.60
CA CYS A 17 10.59 4.84 2.07
C CYS A 17 11.11 6.17 2.65
N GLU A 18 12.08 6.81 2.01
CA GLU A 18 12.53 8.16 2.39
C GLU A 18 11.42 9.21 2.21
N ASP A 19 10.67 9.15 1.11
CA ASP A 19 9.53 10.05 0.87
C ASP A 19 8.40 9.80 1.87
N ALA A 20 8.07 8.53 2.14
CA ALA A 20 7.09 8.14 3.17
C ALA A 20 7.49 8.66 4.56
N THR A 21 8.79 8.60 4.89
CA THR A 21 9.33 9.19 6.12
C THR A 21 9.17 10.72 6.13
N GLY A 22 9.40 11.39 5.00
CA GLY A 22 9.21 12.83 4.87
C GLY A 22 7.75 13.27 5.01
N ILE A 23 6.81 12.50 4.46
CA ILE A 23 5.37 12.71 4.66
C ILE A 23 5.02 12.53 6.13
N ALA A 24 5.53 11.47 6.76
CA ALA A 24 5.28 11.20 8.17
C ALA A 24 5.83 12.29 9.10
N ASP A 25 7.03 12.81 8.82
CA ASP A 25 7.59 13.93 9.57
C ASP A 25 6.69 15.16 9.49
N ARG A 26 6.17 15.48 8.30
CA ARG A 26 5.21 16.57 8.11
C ARG A 26 3.95 16.37 8.97
N TYR A 27 3.39 15.16 9.01
CA TYR A 27 2.22 14.88 9.85
C TYR A 27 2.55 15.03 11.35
N ARG A 28 3.70 14.52 11.80
CA ARG A 28 4.17 14.69 13.19
C ARG A 28 4.41 16.16 13.55
N GLU A 29 4.92 16.98 12.64
CA GLU A 29 5.05 18.44 12.82
C GLU A 29 3.69 19.13 13.01
N ASN A 30 2.63 18.57 12.41
CA ASN A 30 1.25 19.04 12.61
C ASN A 30 0.60 18.48 13.88
N GLY A 31 1.31 17.69 14.69
CA GLY A 31 0.83 17.13 15.95
C GLY A 31 0.16 15.76 15.84
N TRP A 32 0.21 15.12 14.67
CA TRP A 32 -0.39 13.81 14.45
C TRP A 32 0.55 12.70 14.93
N ASP A 33 -0.01 11.60 15.43
CA ASP A 33 0.75 10.39 15.73
C ASP A 33 0.89 9.58 14.43
N VAL A 34 2.12 9.34 14.00
CA VAL A 34 2.36 8.72 12.68
C VAL A 34 3.18 7.47 12.82
N VAL A 35 2.71 6.40 12.17
CA VAL A 35 3.44 5.13 12.03
C VAL A 35 3.84 4.98 10.58
N VAL A 36 5.13 4.69 10.32
CA VAL A 36 5.61 4.37 8.98
C VAL A 36 5.94 2.89 8.98
N LEU A 37 5.30 2.13 8.10
CA LEU A 37 5.61 0.72 7.93
C LEU A 37 6.74 0.55 6.90
N ASP A 38 7.58 -0.45 7.13
CA ASP A 38 8.63 -0.92 6.23
C ASP A 38 8.30 -2.36 5.80
N PRO A 39 7.35 -2.52 4.88
CA PRO A 39 6.97 -3.84 4.42
C PRO A 39 8.14 -4.51 3.69
N VAL A 40 8.33 -5.77 4.03
CA VAL A 40 9.39 -6.63 3.50
C VAL A 40 8.96 -7.33 2.21
N ALA A 41 7.66 -7.44 1.95
CA ALA A 41 7.10 -7.97 0.71
C ALA A 41 5.69 -7.41 0.50
N VAL A 42 5.32 -7.19 -0.77
CA VAL A 42 3.97 -6.83 -1.18
C VAL A 42 3.59 -7.71 -2.36
N THR A 43 2.47 -8.41 -2.24
CA THR A 43 2.01 -9.39 -3.24
C THR A 43 0.51 -9.21 -3.48
N PRO A 44 0.05 -9.04 -4.72
CA PRO A 44 -1.38 -9.11 -5.00
C PRO A 44 -1.89 -10.54 -4.77
N HIS A 45 -3.10 -10.65 -4.25
CA HIS A 45 -3.76 -11.93 -4.02
C HIS A 45 -5.15 -11.91 -4.62
N ASP A 46 -5.39 -12.84 -5.56
CA ASP A 46 -6.68 -13.05 -6.20
C ASP A 46 -7.29 -14.35 -5.66
N GLY A 47 -8.27 -14.25 -4.77
CA GLY A 47 -8.98 -15.41 -4.22
C GLY A 47 -10.29 -15.08 -3.52
N ASP A 48 -11.29 -15.97 -3.64
CA ASP A 48 -12.69 -15.79 -3.19
C ASP A 48 -12.89 -15.32 -1.73
N ASP A 49 -11.92 -15.56 -0.82
CA ASP A 49 -12.04 -15.19 0.60
C ASP A 49 -11.15 -14.00 1.00
N ARG A 50 -10.16 -13.61 0.16
CA ARG A 50 -9.13 -12.60 0.49
C ARG A 50 -8.56 -11.93 -0.78
N SER A 51 -9.41 -11.36 -1.61
CA SER A 51 -8.96 -10.55 -2.74
C SER A 51 -8.39 -9.22 -2.24
N GLY A 52 -7.17 -8.88 -2.64
CA GLY A 52 -6.52 -7.65 -2.19
C GLY A 52 -5.00 -7.63 -2.33
N LEU A 53 -4.36 -6.63 -1.72
CA LEU A 53 -2.91 -6.53 -1.63
C LEU A 53 -2.43 -7.09 -0.29
N GLU A 54 -1.62 -8.14 -0.33
CA GLU A 54 -0.96 -8.70 0.85
C GLU A 54 0.35 -7.96 1.12
N VAL A 55 0.52 -7.48 2.34
CA VAL A 55 1.66 -6.69 2.79
C VAL A 55 2.30 -7.37 4.00
N GLN A 56 3.51 -7.88 3.79
CA GLN A 56 4.28 -8.51 4.85
C GLN A 56 5.13 -7.46 5.56
N VAL A 57 5.01 -7.36 6.88
CA VAL A 57 5.81 -6.46 7.74
C VAL A 57 6.54 -7.24 8.84
N SER A 58 7.36 -6.54 9.62
CA SER A 58 7.97 -7.11 10.83
C SER A 58 6.93 -7.30 11.94
N ASP A 59 7.17 -8.26 12.84
CA ASP A 59 6.26 -8.53 13.98
C ASP A 59 6.08 -7.29 14.88
N GLU A 60 7.14 -6.50 15.07
CA GLU A 60 7.12 -5.24 15.83
C GLU A 60 6.19 -4.19 15.22
N GLU A 61 6.17 -4.12 13.88
CA GLU A 61 5.34 -3.16 13.14
C GLU A 61 3.89 -3.62 13.06
N TYR A 62 3.70 -4.93 12.92
CA TYR A 62 2.39 -5.53 12.99
C TYR A 62 1.73 -5.30 14.34
N ASP A 63 2.44 -5.50 15.46
CA ASP A 63 1.93 -5.27 16.81
C ASP A 63 1.52 -3.80 17.04
N LEU A 64 2.26 -2.85 16.45
CA LEU A 64 1.91 -1.43 16.44
C LEU A 64 0.58 -1.18 15.73
N VAL A 65 0.41 -1.72 14.52
CA VAL A 65 -0.82 -1.55 13.74
C VAL A 65 -1.99 -2.29 14.37
N GLU A 66 -1.78 -3.53 14.82
CA GLU A 66 -2.77 -4.34 15.55
C GLU A 66 -3.26 -3.57 16.78
N THR A 67 -2.36 -2.95 17.55
CA THR A 67 -2.73 -2.12 18.71
C THR A 67 -3.58 -0.91 18.30
N LEU A 68 -3.26 -0.24 17.19
CA LEU A 68 -4.03 0.92 16.71
C LEU A 68 -5.45 0.54 16.28
N VAL A 69 -5.60 -0.64 15.67
CA VAL A 69 -6.88 -1.15 15.18
C VAL A 69 -7.71 -1.80 16.30
N ASP A 70 -7.10 -2.61 17.18
CA ASP A 70 -7.78 -3.33 18.27
C ASP A 70 -8.26 -2.39 19.40
N ASP A 71 -7.61 -1.24 19.58
CA ASP A 71 -8.12 -0.20 20.49
C ASP A 71 -9.51 0.32 20.05
N GLY A 72 -9.97 -0.03 18.83
CA GLY A 72 -11.32 0.24 18.31
C GLY A 72 -11.61 1.72 18.10
N SER A 73 -10.57 2.54 18.22
CA SER A 73 -10.63 3.99 18.14
C SER A 73 -10.34 4.47 16.72
N ALA A 74 -9.51 3.78 15.95
CA ALA A 74 -9.11 4.21 14.61
C ALA A 74 -10.09 3.70 13.52
N SER A 75 -10.79 4.62 12.86
CA SER A 75 -11.47 4.41 11.58
C SER A 75 -10.68 5.12 10.49
N PHE A 76 -9.80 4.35 9.84
CA PHE A 76 -9.10 4.81 8.64
C PHE A 76 -10.09 4.88 7.48
N GLY A 77 -10.72 6.04 7.32
CA GLY A 77 -11.71 6.31 6.27
C GLY A 77 -11.21 7.22 5.17
N ASP A 78 -10.01 7.79 5.32
CA ASP A 78 -9.43 8.74 4.38
C ASP A 78 -7.99 8.35 4.05
N ALA A 79 -7.82 7.81 2.84
CA ALA A 79 -6.55 7.31 2.32
C ALA A 79 -5.99 8.30 1.29
N GLU A 80 -4.74 8.73 1.46
CA GLU A 80 -4.02 9.44 0.40
C GLU A 80 -2.99 8.52 -0.26
N VAL A 81 -3.10 8.33 -1.57
CA VAL A 81 -2.14 7.53 -2.34
C VAL A 81 -1.21 8.43 -3.14
N TYR A 82 0.09 8.34 -2.85
CA TYR A 82 1.14 9.08 -3.53
C TYR A 82 1.88 8.17 -4.49
N TYR A 83 1.81 8.45 -5.79
CA TYR A 83 2.57 7.73 -6.80
C TYR A 83 3.94 8.31 -7.00
N ARG A 84 4.92 7.42 -7.09
CA ARG A 84 6.14 7.77 -7.79
C ARG A 84 5.88 7.67 -9.30
N PRO A 85 6.18 8.72 -10.09
CA PRO A 85 6.16 8.58 -11.55
C PRO A 85 7.11 7.46 -11.96
N ALA A 86 6.66 6.57 -12.85
CA ALA A 86 7.55 5.66 -13.53
C ALA A 86 8.67 6.48 -14.18
N ASP A 87 9.92 6.01 -14.15
CA ASP A 87 10.92 6.63 -15.01
C ASP A 87 10.38 6.54 -16.43
N GLU A 88 10.20 7.70 -17.08
CA GLU A 88 9.97 7.76 -18.51
C GLU A 88 11.19 7.09 -19.15
N GLY A 89 11.08 5.80 -19.44
CA GLY A 89 12.04 5.12 -20.29
C GLY A 89 12.14 5.87 -21.61
N ASP A 90 13.17 5.55 -22.40
CA ASP A 90 13.35 6.15 -23.75
C ASP A 90 12.14 5.91 -24.68
N ASP A 91 11.19 5.04 -24.27
CA ASP A 91 9.96 4.72 -24.96
C ASP A 91 8.73 5.24 -24.17
N PRO A 92 8.05 6.30 -24.65
CA PRO A 92 6.89 6.90 -23.97
C PRO A 92 5.63 6.04 -23.99
N ASP A 93 5.63 4.92 -24.73
CA ASP A 93 4.57 3.91 -24.74
C ASP A 93 4.91 2.70 -23.83
N ALA A 94 6.15 2.61 -23.32
CA ALA A 94 6.56 1.62 -22.35
C ALA A 94 6.31 2.13 -20.92
N LEU A 95 5.07 2.02 -20.47
CA LEU A 95 4.74 2.20 -19.05
C LEU A 95 5.45 1.11 -18.25
N GLU A 96 6.12 1.51 -17.17
CA GLU A 96 6.77 0.58 -16.27
C GLU A 96 5.71 -0.29 -15.60
N ASP A 97 5.80 -1.61 -15.78
CA ASP A 97 4.83 -2.55 -15.19
C ASP A 97 4.82 -2.48 -13.64
N ARG A 98 5.91 -2.00 -13.02
CA ARG A 98 6.05 -1.89 -11.56
C ARG A 98 5.56 -0.52 -11.08
N ARG A 99 4.72 -0.53 -10.05
CA ARG A 99 4.26 0.65 -9.32
C ARG A 99 4.92 0.76 -7.96
N PHE A 100 5.13 2.01 -7.56
CA PHE A 100 5.57 2.40 -6.24
C PHE A 100 4.61 3.47 -5.74
N ALA A 101 3.85 3.15 -4.70
CA ALA A 101 2.84 4.01 -4.13
C ALA A 101 3.05 4.13 -2.62
N ILE A 102 2.69 5.26 -2.03
CA ILE A 102 2.64 5.41 -0.57
C ILE A 102 1.19 5.66 -0.22
N VAL A 103 0.60 4.76 0.55
CA VAL A 103 -0.75 4.91 1.07
C VAL A 103 -0.66 5.51 2.46
N VAL A 104 -1.31 6.64 2.68
CA VAL A 104 -1.38 7.28 3.99
C VAL A 104 -2.79 7.12 4.49
N GLU A 105 -2.98 6.15 5.37
CA GLU A 105 -4.24 5.91 6.07
C GLU A 105 -4.38 6.91 7.20
N ARG A 106 -5.45 7.69 7.21
CA ARG A 106 -5.64 8.74 8.21
C ARG A 106 -6.88 8.48 9.02
N ASP A 107 -6.70 8.60 10.32
CA ASP A 107 -7.76 8.67 11.29
C ASP A 107 -7.83 10.09 11.86
N ALA A 108 -8.78 10.86 11.36
CA ALA A 108 -8.95 12.26 11.78
C ALA A 108 -9.54 12.38 13.19
N GLU A 109 -10.14 11.32 13.73
CA GLU A 109 -10.76 11.35 15.07
C GLU A 109 -9.72 11.28 16.18
N ASN A 110 -8.65 10.50 15.98
CA ASN A 110 -7.56 10.31 16.94
C ASN A 110 -6.27 11.03 16.52
N GLU A 111 -6.29 11.74 15.38
CA GLU A 111 -5.12 12.44 14.81
C GLU A 111 -3.96 11.47 14.54
N ILE A 112 -4.29 10.28 14.01
CA ILE A 112 -3.33 9.21 13.71
C ILE A 112 -3.19 9.07 12.19
N ALA A 113 -1.97 8.86 11.72
CA ALA A 113 -1.71 8.50 10.32
C ALA A 113 -0.80 7.27 10.22
N VAL A 114 -1.08 6.37 9.27
CA VAL A 114 -0.25 5.21 8.98
C VAL A 114 0.23 5.33 7.54
N CYS A 115 1.53 5.53 7.36
CA CYS A 115 2.17 5.53 6.05
C CYS A 115 2.60 4.11 5.68
N LEU A 116 1.99 3.58 4.64
CA LEU A 116 2.19 2.26 4.09
C LEU A 116 2.77 2.39 2.67
N PRO A 117 4.11 2.30 2.50
CA PRO A 117 4.68 2.20 1.17
C PRO A 117 4.31 0.83 0.56
N LEU A 118 3.95 0.83 -0.71
CA LEU A 118 3.48 -0.32 -1.47
C LEU A 118 4.21 -0.41 -2.80
N THR A 119 4.40 -1.64 -3.26
CA THR A 119 4.93 -1.90 -4.59
C THR A 119 4.31 -3.15 -5.18
N TYR A 120 3.81 -3.04 -6.41
CA TYR A 120 3.14 -4.15 -7.09
C TYR A 120 3.35 -4.01 -8.60
N SER A 121 3.21 -5.10 -9.33
CA SER A 121 3.22 -5.07 -10.79
C SER A 121 1.78 -4.96 -11.30
N ILE A 122 1.46 -4.00 -12.16
CA ILE A 122 0.12 -3.84 -12.76
C ILE A 122 -0.35 -5.12 -13.43
N ALA A 123 0.56 -5.83 -14.12
CA ALA A 123 0.25 -7.08 -14.78
C ALA A 123 -0.20 -8.19 -13.81
N ASP A 124 0.30 -8.18 -12.57
CA ASP A 124 0.05 -9.19 -11.54
C ASP A 124 -1.15 -8.80 -10.67
N ALA A 125 -1.24 -7.52 -10.30
CA ALA A 125 -2.36 -6.94 -9.54
C ALA A 125 -3.60 -6.66 -10.39
N ARG A 126 -3.58 -6.99 -11.68
CA ARG A 126 -4.64 -6.60 -12.63
C ARG A 126 -5.99 -7.14 -12.22
N GLU A 127 -6.08 -8.45 -11.99
CA GLU A 127 -7.34 -9.09 -11.64
C GLU A 127 -7.85 -8.60 -10.28
N THR A 128 -6.96 -8.48 -9.29
CA THR A 128 -7.27 -7.90 -7.97
C THR A 128 -7.85 -6.49 -8.09
N LEU A 129 -7.21 -5.61 -8.87
CA LEU A 129 -7.65 -4.22 -9.03
C LEU A 129 -8.94 -4.12 -9.85
N GLU A 130 -9.11 -4.97 -10.87
CA GLU A 130 -10.36 -5.08 -11.63
C GLU A 130 -11.52 -5.48 -10.71
N ASP A 131 -11.32 -6.47 -9.83
CA ASP A 131 -12.31 -6.91 -8.85
C ASP A 131 -12.63 -5.83 -7.82
N ALA A 132 -11.59 -5.19 -7.26
CA ALA A 132 -11.73 -4.08 -6.32
C ALA A 132 -12.51 -2.90 -6.91
N LEU A 133 -12.26 -2.55 -8.19
CA LEU A 133 -13.05 -1.53 -8.88
C LEU A 133 -14.52 -1.92 -9.06
N VAL A 134 -14.80 -3.21 -9.24
CA VAL A 134 -16.18 -3.72 -9.37
C VAL A 134 -16.90 -3.72 -8.03
N ASP A 135 -16.19 -4.05 -6.96
CA ASP A 135 -16.72 -4.02 -5.59
C ASP A 135 -16.73 -2.60 -4.99
N GLU A 136 -16.10 -1.64 -5.69
CA GLU A 136 -15.87 -0.26 -5.22
C GLU A 136 -15.05 -0.19 -3.92
N GLU A 137 -14.32 -1.27 -3.60
CA GLU A 137 -13.53 -1.42 -2.38
C GLU A 137 -12.23 -2.19 -2.68
N LEU A 138 -11.09 -1.64 -2.25
CA LEU A 138 -9.81 -2.37 -2.25
C LEU A 138 -9.44 -2.77 -0.83
N LEU A 139 -9.10 -4.04 -0.63
CA LEU A 139 -8.60 -4.55 0.63
C LEU A 139 -7.08 -4.66 0.63
N ILE A 140 -6.45 -4.19 1.71
CA ILE A 140 -5.02 -4.38 1.97
C ILE A 140 -4.85 -5.17 3.26
N HIS A 141 -4.25 -6.35 3.14
CA HIS A 141 -4.03 -7.29 4.22
C HIS A 141 -2.59 -7.19 4.72
N VAL A 142 -2.38 -6.62 5.90
CA VAL A 142 -1.07 -6.55 6.56
C VAL A 142 -0.89 -7.76 7.48
N HIS A 143 0.25 -8.45 7.39
CA HIS A 143 0.58 -9.58 8.26
C HIS A 143 2.07 -9.62 8.65
N ALA A 144 2.35 -10.26 9.78
CA ALA A 144 3.71 -10.59 10.21
C ALA A 144 4.03 -12.04 9.88
N GLY A 145 4.60 -12.29 8.70
CA GLY A 145 5.20 -13.59 8.36
C GLY A 145 4.25 -14.79 8.49
N ALA A 146 4.64 -15.79 9.30
CA ALA A 146 4.00 -17.12 9.36
C ALA A 146 2.82 -17.23 10.33
N ASP A 147 2.45 -16.15 11.00
CA ASP A 147 1.34 -16.12 11.94
C ASP A 147 0.01 -15.93 11.18
N ASP A 148 -1.05 -16.63 11.60
CA ASP A 148 -2.41 -16.51 11.04
C ASP A 148 -3.12 -15.19 11.44
N ARG A 149 -2.36 -14.12 11.71
CA ARG A 149 -2.86 -12.82 12.16
C ARG A 149 -2.76 -11.79 11.03
N TRP A 150 -3.87 -11.11 10.77
CA TRP A 150 -4.04 -10.19 9.64
C TRP A 150 -4.75 -8.93 10.11
N VAL A 151 -4.22 -7.77 9.74
CA VAL A 151 -4.96 -6.51 9.79
C VAL A 151 -5.42 -6.20 8.39
N THR A 152 -6.69 -5.88 8.21
CA THR A 152 -7.23 -5.53 6.89
C THR A 152 -7.64 -4.07 6.90
N PHE A 153 -7.06 -3.30 5.97
CA PHE A 153 -7.49 -1.95 5.64
C PHE A 153 -8.43 -2.02 4.44
N SER A 154 -9.57 -1.35 4.53
CA SER A 154 -10.55 -1.21 3.46
C SER A 154 -10.49 0.19 2.87
N HIS A 155 -10.29 0.29 1.56
CA HIS A 155 -10.28 1.57 0.85
C HIS A 155 -11.48 1.66 -0.08
N ASP A 156 -12.36 2.63 0.17
CA ASP A 156 -13.58 2.90 -0.61
C ASP A 156 -13.29 3.55 -1.99
N ASP A 157 -12.03 3.89 -2.27
CA ASP A 157 -11.63 4.50 -3.54
C ASP A 157 -10.47 3.73 -4.20
N PRO A 158 -10.75 2.53 -4.76
CA PRO A 158 -9.77 1.71 -5.49
C PRO A 158 -9.19 2.43 -6.71
N SER A 159 -9.87 3.45 -7.24
CA SER A 159 -9.38 4.25 -8.37
C SER A 159 -8.11 5.03 -8.03
N LEU A 160 -7.90 5.35 -6.75
CA LEU A 160 -6.65 5.92 -6.24
C LEU A 160 -5.47 4.97 -6.41
N PHE A 161 -5.70 3.68 -6.66
CA PHE A 161 -4.69 2.66 -6.91
C PHE A 161 -4.27 2.53 -8.39
N LEU A 162 -4.81 3.37 -9.27
CA LEU A 162 -4.59 3.31 -10.72
C LEU A 162 -4.26 4.69 -11.30
N GLU A 163 -3.37 4.74 -12.31
CA GLU A 163 -3.21 5.96 -13.10
C GLU A 163 -4.27 6.03 -14.22
N GLU A 164 -4.59 7.26 -14.68
CA GLU A 164 -5.49 7.47 -15.84
C GLU A 164 -5.06 6.66 -17.08
N ALA A 165 -3.76 6.41 -17.23
CA ALA A 165 -3.21 5.65 -18.35
C ALA A 165 -3.58 4.15 -18.27
N ASP A 166 -3.64 3.57 -17.08
CA ASP A 166 -4.00 2.17 -16.86
C ASP A 166 -5.48 1.95 -17.17
N VAL A 167 -6.34 2.84 -16.66
CA VAL A 167 -7.79 2.81 -16.91
C VAL A 167 -8.12 2.94 -18.41
N ARG A 168 -7.33 3.71 -19.17
CA ARG A 168 -7.53 3.86 -20.63
C ARG A 168 -7.10 2.65 -21.46
N ARG A 169 -6.29 1.76 -20.90
CA ARG A 169 -5.76 0.57 -21.59
C ARG A 169 -6.66 -0.66 -21.42
N TRP A 170 -7.54 -0.64 -20.43
CA TRP A 170 -8.60 -1.63 -20.23
C TRP A 170 -9.83 -1.31 -21.11
#